data_AF-A0A099UIR8-F1
#
_entry.id   AF-A0A099UIR8-F1
#
_cell.length_a   1.000
_cell.length_b   1.000
_cell.length_c   1.000
_cell.angle_alpha   90.00
_cell.angle_beta   90.00
_cell.angle_gamma   90.00
#
_symmetry.space_group_name_H-M   'P 1'
#
loop_
_entity.id
_entity.type
_entity.pdbx_description
1 polymer ?
#
loop_
_entity_poly.entity_id
_entity_poly.type
_entity_poly.pdbx_seq_one_letter_code
_entity_poly.pdbx_strand_id
1 'polypeptide(L)'
;MKAKVMSLALMLALSSTLFATPPVPTKPQPHIKGVLPEVFNNASFDKKREALKADFKEREAIDKKREELRGKIKALELEKKILEINLQEAKATRDDTKINATLAQIVQQEAKISQEKAKEKQIIAEMEQSAISKINKILGY
;
A
#
# COMPACT_ATOMS: atom_id res chain seq x y z
N MET A 1 -12.62 22.42 -78.57
CA MET A 1 -11.66 21.34 -78.90
C MET A 1 -10.85 20.98 -77.67
N LYS A 2 -10.43 19.72 -77.59
CA LYS A 2 -10.05 18.96 -76.40
C LYS A 2 -8.68 19.33 -75.79
N ALA A 3 -8.59 19.05 -74.48
CA ALA A 3 -7.46 18.52 -73.72
C ALA A 3 -6.27 19.43 -73.35
N LYS A 4 -6.06 19.66 -72.05
CA LYS A 4 -5.14 18.87 -71.21
C LYS A 4 -5.20 19.37 -69.76
N VAL A 5 -5.86 18.60 -68.90
CA VAL A 5 -5.64 18.63 -67.45
C VAL A 5 -4.49 17.68 -67.20
N MET A 6 -3.31 18.19 -66.83
CA MET A 6 -2.26 17.40 -66.19
C MET A 6 -1.30 18.32 -65.42
N SER A 7 -1.29 18.08 -64.12
CA SER A 7 -0.12 18.16 -63.24
C SER A 7 0.51 19.53 -62.97
N LEU A 8 0.03 20.17 -61.91
CA LEU A 8 0.91 20.94 -61.02
C LEU A 8 0.51 20.78 -59.55
N ALA A 9 0.14 19.55 -59.18
CA ALA A 9 0.22 19.10 -57.80
C ALA A 9 1.70 18.73 -57.54
N LEU A 10 2.57 19.68 -57.19
CA LEU A 10 3.85 19.31 -56.56
C LEU A 10 4.62 20.39 -55.79
N MET A 11 4.20 21.66 -55.75
CA MET A 11 5.08 22.71 -55.17
C MET A 11 4.32 23.61 -54.21
N LEU A 12 3.90 23.07 -53.06
CA LEU A 12 3.69 23.82 -51.79
C LEU A 12 3.32 22.89 -50.61
N ALA A 13 3.71 21.61 -50.66
CA ALA A 13 3.53 20.68 -49.56
C ALA A 13 4.86 20.51 -48.81
N LEU A 14 5.37 21.57 -48.18
CA LEU A 14 6.51 21.52 -47.25
C LEU A 14 6.43 22.66 -46.22
N SER A 15 5.22 22.97 -45.75
CA SER A 15 5.08 23.62 -44.44
C SER A 15 5.31 22.54 -43.39
N SER A 16 6.55 22.50 -42.93
CA SER A 16 7.07 21.75 -41.79
C SER A 16 6.11 21.79 -40.60
N THR A 17 5.26 20.76 -40.50
CA THR A 17 4.79 20.32 -39.19
C THR A 17 6.02 19.78 -38.48
N LEU A 18 6.65 20.63 -37.66
CA LEU A 18 7.40 20.17 -36.52
C LEU A 18 6.39 19.37 -35.68
N PHE A 19 6.27 18.08 -35.96
CA PHE A 19 5.76 17.13 -34.99
C PHE A 19 6.68 17.29 -33.79
N ALA A 20 6.27 18.12 -32.83
CA ALA A 20 6.73 18.00 -31.47
C ALA A 20 6.44 16.55 -31.11
N THR A 21 7.48 15.73 -31.11
CA THR A 21 7.37 14.35 -30.66
C THR A 21 6.71 14.40 -29.28
N PRO A 22 5.66 13.60 -29.02
CA PRO A 22 5.10 13.54 -27.68
C PRO A 22 6.27 13.25 -26.73
N PRO A 23 6.36 13.96 -25.59
CA PRO A 23 7.48 13.79 -24.67
C PRO A 23 7.59 12.29 -24.38
N VAL A 24 8.79 11.74 -24.62
CA VAL A 24 9.04 10.31 -24.43
C VAL A 24 8.57 9.96 -23.02
N PRO A 25 7.64 9.00 -22.84
CA PRO A 25 7.17 8.63 -21.52
C PRO A 25 8.40 8.24 -20.69
N THR A 26 8.64 9.02 -19.63
CA THR A 26 9.78 8.79 -18.74
C THR A 26 9.64 7.38 -18.19
N LYS A 27 10.59 6.50 -18.53
CA LYS A 27 10.63 5.14 -17.98
C LYS A 27 10.55 5.24 -16.45
N PRO A 28 9.70 4.43 -15.78
CA PRO A 28 9.62 4.42 -14.33
C PRO A 28 11.01 4.12 -13.77
N GLN A 29 11.55 5.07 -13.00
CA GLN A 29 12.84 4.85 -12.35
C GLN A 29 12.62 4.03 -11.06
N PRO A 30 13.55 3.13 -10.73
CA PRO A 30 13.53 2.44 -9.45
C PRO A 30 13.53 3.46 -8.31
N HIS A 31 12.60 3.31 -7.37
CA HIS A 31 12.48 4.14 -6.19
C HIS A 31 12.05 3.30 -5.00
N ILE A 32 12.37 3.77 -3.80
CA ILE A 32 11.99 3.14 -2.53
C ILE A 32 11.03 4.09 -1.82
N LYS A 33 9.83 3.59 -1.46
CA LYS A 33 8.84 4.40 -0.73
C LYS A 33 9.42 4.88 0.60
N GLY A 34 9.29 6.17 0.89
CA GLY A 34 9.77 6.78 2.13
C GLY A 34 11.24 7.23 2.10
N VAL A 35 11.97 6.90 1.04
CA VAL A 35 13.31 7.44 0.76
C VAL A 35 13.18 8.58 -0.24
N LEU A 36 13.89 9.69 0.00
CA LEU A 36 13.91 10.81 -0.94
C LEU A 36 14.51 10.36 -2.28
N PRO A 37 13.87 10.66 -3.43
CA PRO A 37 14.39 10.27 -4.74
C PRO A 37 15.82 10.76 -4.99
N GLU A 38 16.15 11.96 -4.51
CA GLU A 38 17.49 12.55 -4.62
C GLU A 38 18.56 11.73 -3.88
N VAL A 39 18.26 11.27 -2.66
CA VAL A 39 19.15 10.42 -1.85
C VAL A 39 19.43 9.11 -2.59
N PHE A 40 18.39 8.49 -3.14
CA PHE A 40 18.55 7.27 -3.92
C PHE A 40 19.33 7.55 -5.21
N ASN A 41 18.98 8.58 -5.97
CA ASN A 41 19.57 8.90 -7.28
C ASN A 41 21.04 9.32 -7.20
N ASN A 42 21.44 10.00 -6.13
CA ASN A 42 22.81 10.46 -5.92
C ASN A 42 23.74 9.36 -5.39
N ALA A 43 23.19 8.24 -4.90
CA ALA A 43 23.99 7.11 -4.42
C ALA A 43 24.67 6.34 -5.57
N SER A 44 25.76 5.63 -5.23
CA SER A 44 26.44 4.73 -6.18
C SER A 44 25.51 3.59 -6.62
N PHE A 45 25.76 3.03 -7.82
CA PHE A 45 24.95 1.92 -8.33
C PHE A 45 24.98 0.68 -7.42
N ASP A 46 26.10 0.42 -6.74
CA ASP A 46 26.20 -0.67 -5.75
C ASP A 46 25.26 -0.42 -4.57
N LYS A 47 25.31 0.78 -3.97
CA LYS A 47 24.43 1.16 -2.87
C LYS A 47 22.96 1.12 -3.26
N LYS A 48 22.61 1.56 -4.48
CA LYS A 48 21.24 1.46 -5.02
C LYS A 48 20.76 0.01 -5.08
N ARG A 49 21.58 -0.90 -5.61
CA ARG A 49 21.25 -2.34 -5.68
C ARG A 49 21.09 -2.94 -4.30
N GLU A 50 21.97 -2.60 -3.37
CA GLU A 50 21.90 -3.07 -1.98
C GLU A 50 20.66 -2.54 -1.26
N ALA A 51 20.35 -1.25 -1.42
CA ALA A 51 19.15 -0.61 -0.88
C ALA A 51 17.87 -1.26 -1.40
N LEU A 52 17.78 -1.61 -2.70
CA LEU A 52 16.62 -2.31 -3.26
C LEU A 52 16.48 -3.73 -2.69
N LYS A 53 17.60 -4.46 -2.51
CA LYS A 53 17.58 -5.79 -1.88
C LYS A 53 17.14 -5.69 -0.41
N ALA A 54 17.56 -4.65 0.29
CA ALA A 54 17.16 -4.40 1.67
C ALA A 54 15.66 -4.04 1.76
N ASP A 55 15.17 -3.13 0.91
CA ASP A 55 13.74 -2.77 0.85
C ASP A 55 12.86 -4.00 0.60
N PHE A 56 13.25 -4.86 -0.35
CA PHE A 56 12.52 -6.10 -0.62
C PHE A 56 12.39 -6.98 0.64
N LYS A 57 13.51 -7.26 1.32
CA LYS A 57 13.51 -8.10 2.54
C LYS A 57 12.71 -7.49 3.69
N GLU A 58 12.84 -6.18 3.90
CA GLU A 58 12.12 -5.49 4.97
C GLU A 58 10.61 -5.46 4.67
N ARG A 59 10.20 -5.28 3.40
CA ARG A 59 8.79 -5.37 3.00
C ARG A 59 8.20 -6.76 3.22
N GLU A 60 8.91 -7.82 2.83
CA GLU A 60 8.47 -9.19 3.11
C GLU A 60 8.26 -9.42 4.62
N ALA A 61 9.17 -8.91 5.46
CA ALA A 61 9.04 -9.01 6.91
C ALA A 61 7.84 -8.22 7.45
N ILE A 62 7.62 -7.00 6.94
CA ILE A 62 6.47 -6.14 7.31
C ILE A 62 5.16 -6.82 6.91
N ASP A 63 5.07 -7.35 5.69
CA ASP A 63 3.84 -7.98 5.19
C ASP A 63 3.52 -9.25 5.96
N LYS A 64 4.52 -10.10 6.24
CA LYS A 64 4.35 -11.26 7.12
C LYS A 64 3.86 -10.86 8.50
N LYS A 65 4.40 -9.79 9.08
CA LYS A 65 3.98 -9.32 10.40
C LYS A 65 2.55 -8.77 10.37
N ARG A 66 2.19 -8.05 9.32
CA ARG A 66 0.84 -7.52 9.09
C ARG A 66 -0.18 -8.66 8.96
N GLU A 67 0.14 -9.73 8.24
CA GLU A 67 -0.73 -10.90 8.14
C GLU A 67 -0.96 -11.59 9.48
N GLU A 68 0.10 -11.77 10.29
CA GLU A 68 0.00 -12.33 11.64
C GLU A 68 -0.97 -11.52 12.52
N LEU A 69 -0.81 -10.20 12.53
CA LEU A 69 -1.63 -9.29 13.33
C LEU A 69 -3.09 -9.25 12.85
N ARG A 70 -3.30 -9.23 11.52
CA ARG A 70 -4.64 -9.34 10.93
C ARG A 70 -5.31 -10.67 11.28
N GLY A 71 -4.56 -11.76 11.32
CA GLY A 71 -5.06 -13.06 11.75
C GLY A 71 -5.61 -13.01 13.18
N LYS A 72 -4.85 -12.40 14.11
CA LYS A 72 -5.28 -12.19 15.50
C LYS A 72 -6.54 -11.34 15.60
N ILE A 73 -6.60 -10.22 14.88
CA ILE A 73 -7.78 -9.34 14.86
C ILE A 73 -9.01 -10.09 14.32
N LYS A 74 -8.87 -10.87 13.24
CA LYS A 74 -9.96 -11.67 12.68
C LYS A 74 -10.49 -12.72 13.65
N ALA A 75 -9.60 -13.37 14.42
CA ALA A 75 -10.02 -14.32 15.45
C ALA A 75 -10.84 -13.63 16.55
N LEU A 76 -10.41 -12.45 17.01
CA LEU A 76 -11.17 -11.67 17.99
C LEU A 76 -12.52 -11.19 17.45
N GLU A 77 -12.58 -10.80 16.18
CA GLU A 77 -13.82 -10.41 15.50
C GLU A 77 -14.79 -11.60 15.34
N LEU A 78 -14.28 -12.82 15.10
CA LEU A 78 -15.10 -14.03 15.10
C LEU A 78 -15.69 -14.31 16.48
N GLU A 79 -14.88 -14.25 17.54
CA GLU A 79 -15.35 -14.40 18.92
C GLU A 79 -16.46 -13.38 19.26
N LYS A 80 -16.30 -12.13 18.83
CA LYS A 80 -17.34 -11.11 19.00
C LYS A 80 -18.66 -11.52 18.31
N LYS A 81 -18.61 -12.03 17.08
CA LYS A 81 -19.81 -12.50 16.36
C LYS A 81 -20.49 -13.68 17.08
N ILE A 82 -19.72 -14.58 17.67
CA ILE A 82 -20.26 -15.67 18.49
C ILE A 82 -20.99 -15.09 19.72
N LEU A 83 -20.39 -14.11 20.41
CA LEU A 83 -21.04 -13.44 21.54
C LEU A 83 -22.32 -12.69 21.12
N GLU A 84 -22.36 -12.10 19.93
CA GLU A 84 -23.58 -11.48 19.38
C GLU A 84 -24.71 -12.51 19.17
N ILE A 85 -24.39 -13.73 18.73
CA ILE A 85 -25.35 -14.84 18.64
C ILE A 85 -25.82 -15.27 20.04
N ASN A 86 -24.90 -15.44 20.99
CA ASN A 86 -25.24 -15.78 22.38
C ASN A 86 -26.17 -14.72 23.01
N LEU A 87 -25.97 -13.45 22.69
CA LEU A 87 -26.85 -12.36 23.12
C LEU A 87 -28.24 -12.48 22.52
N GLN A 88 -28.36 -12.88 21.26
CA GLN A 88 -29.67 -13.14 20.62
C GLN A 88 -30.39 -14.29 21.31
N GLU A 89 -29.69 -15.37 21.62
CA GLU A 89 -30.24 -16.51 22.36
C GLU A 89 -30.70 -16.13 23.76
N ALA A 90 -29.89 -15.37 24.51
CA ALA A 90 -30.24 -14.87 25.83
C ALA A 90 -31.48 -13.95 25.80
N LYS A 91 -31.61 -13.11 24.76
CA LYS A 91 -32.81 -12.28 24.53
C LYS A 91 -34.04 -13.10 24.20
N ALA A 92 -33.90 -14.13 23.36
CA ALA A 92 -35.01 -15.02 23.01
C ALA A 92 -35.54 -15.79 24.23
N THR A 93 -34.66 -16.16 25.15
CA THR A 93 -34.99 -16.85 26.40
C THR A 93 -35.36 -15.91 27.56
N ARG A 94 -35.26 -14.59 27.36
CA ARG A 94 -35.50 -13.55 28.39
C ARG A 94 -34.66 -13.74 29.65
N ASP A 95 -33.43 -14.21 29.48
CA ASP A 95 -32.48 -14.40 30.57
C ASP A 95 -31.67 -13.11 30.79
N ASP A 96 -32.22 -12.18 31.58
CA ASP A 96 -31.62 -10.86 31.84
C ASP A 96 -30.20 -10.94 32.44
N THR A 97 -29.91 -12.00 33.20
CA THR A 97 -28.58 -12.21 33.77
C THR A 97 -27.58 -12.53 32.67
N LYS A 98 -27.91 -13.46 31.77
CA LYS A 98 -27.06 -13.78 30.61
C LYS A 98 -26.97 -12.64 29.61
N ILE A 99 -28.04 -11.86 29.42
CA ILE A 99 -28.01 -10.67 28.56
C ILE A 99 -26.93 -9.70 29.05
N ASN A 100 -26.98 -9.33 30.32
CA ASN A 100 -26.03 -8.38 30.91
C ASN A 100 -24.59 -8.92 30.91
N ALA A 101 -24.41 -10.20 31.23
CA ALA A 101 -23.09 -10.83 31.18
C ALA A 101 -22.50 -10.86 29.76
N THR A 102 -23.31 -11.21 28.76
CA THR A 102 -22.86 -11.29 27.36
C THR A 102 -22.56 -9.90 26.80
N LEU A 103 -23.35 -8.88 27.15
CA LEU A 103 -23.07 -7.49 26.77
C LEU A 103 -21.72 -7.03 27.34
N ALA A 104 -21.42 -7.31 28.60
CA ALA A 104 -20.13 -6.98 29.19
C ALA A 104 -18.97 -7.67 28.47
N GLN A 105 -19.14 -8.96 28.09
CA GLN A 105 -18.14 -9.69 27.31
C GLN A 105 -17.92 -9.09 25.91
N ILE A 106 -18.99 -8.64 25.23
CA ILE A 106 -18.90 -7.96 23.93
C ILE A 106 -18.07 -6.68 24.06
N VAL A 107 -18.35 -5.84 25.05
CA VAL A 107 -17.60 -4.59 25.28
C VAL A 107 -16.12 -4.87 25.55
N GLN A 108 -15.82 -5.88 26.37
CA GLN A 108 -14.43 -6.30 26.61
C GLN A 108 -13.75 -6.76 25.31
N GLN A 109 -14.47 -7.49 24.47
CA GLN A 109 -13.95 -7.98 23.19
C GLN A 109 -13.69 -6.83 22.20
N GLU A 110 -14.56 -5.83 22.14
CA GLU A 110 -14.37 -4.63 21.33
C GLU A 110 -13.16 -3.81 21.76
N ALA A 111 -12.92 -3.72 23.07
CA ALA A 111 -11.73 -3.07 23.62
C ALA A 111 -10.45 -3.82 23.18
N LYS A 112 -10.44 -5.15 23.24
CA LYS A 112 -9.31 -5.97 22.74
C LYS A 112 -9.07 -5.77 21.24
N ILE A 113 -10.12 -5.80 20.42
CA ILE A 113 -10.02 -5.56 18.97
C ILE A 113 -9.41 -4.18 18.70
N SER A 114 -9.90 -3.15 19.40
CA SER A 114 -9.39 -1.78 19.27
C SER A 114 -7.93 -1.67 19.67
N GLN A 115 -7.54 -2.32 20.76
CA GLN A 115 -6.16 -2.37 21.23
C GLN A 115 -5.24 -3.08 20.22
N GLU A 116 -5.65 -4.23 19.67
CA GLU A 116 -4.85 -4.96 18.67
C GLU A 116 -4.74 -4.18 17.35
N LYS A 117 -5.79 -3.46 16.92
CA LYS A 117 -5.72 -2.55 15.76
C LYS A 117 -4.75 -1.40 15.99
N ALA A 118 -4.70 -0.85 17.20
CA ALA A 118 -3.74 0.19 17.56
C ALA A 118 -2.30 -0.36 17.57
N LYS A 119 -2.09 -1.55 18.16
CA LYS A 119 -0.79 -2.24 18.14
C LYS A 119 -0.33 -2.56 16.73
N GLU A 120 -1.23 -3.01 15.84
CA GLU A 120 -0.88 -3.26 14.43
C GLU A 120 -0.33 -2.00 13.78
N LYS A 121 -1.04 -0.88 13.89
CA LYS A 121 -0.60 0.40 13.33
C LYS A 121 0.76 0.82 13.88
N GLN A 122 0.95 0.73 15.20
CA GLN A 122 2.19 1.12 15.85
C GLN A 122 3.36 0.25 15.40
N ILE A 123 3.25 -1.08 15.51
CA ILE A 123 4.34 -2.01 15.18
C ILE A 123 4.73 -1.87 13.71
N ILE A 124 3.75 -1.78 12.80
CA ILE A 124 4.03 -1.65 11.37
C ILE A 124 4.69 -0.30 11.07
N ALA A 125 4.26 0.79 11.70
CA ALA A 125 4.90 2.09 11.53
C ALA A 125 6.35 2.09 12.04
N GLU A 126 6.61 1.49 13.20
CA GLU A 126 7.97 1.35 13.75
C GLU A 126 8.87 0.52 12.83
N MET A 127 8.35 -0.58 12.26
CA MET A 127 9.08 -1.40 11.29
C MET A 127 9.36 -0.64 9.99
N GLU A 128 8.38 0.10 9.45
CA GLU A 128 8.55 0.93 8.25
C GLU A 128 9.61 2.03 8.47
N GLN A 129 9.59 2.71 9.62
CA GLN A 129 10.60 3.71 9.98
C GLN A 129 11.99 3.09 10.13
N SER A 130 12.08 1.93 10.80
CA SER A 130 13.34 1.20 10.95
C SER A 130 13.91 0.76 9.60
N ALA A 131 13.06 0.27 8.69
CA ALA A 131 13.44 -0.09 7.33
C ALA A 131 14.00 1.12 6.56
N ILE A 132 13.31 2.26 6.59
CA ILE A 132 13.77 3.50 5.94
C ILE A 132 15.12 3.94 6.53
N SER A 133 15.28 3.90 7.86
CA SER A 133 16.55 4.26 8.51
C SER A 133 17.71 3.36 8.07
N LYS A 134 17.50 2.04 7.99
CA LYS A 134 18.50 1.10 7.49
C LYS A 134 18.87 1.38 6.02
N ILE A 135 17.86 1.65 5.18
CA ILE A 135 18.06 1.92 3.76
C ILE A 135 18.82 3.23 3.55
N ASN A 136 18.49 4.29 4.30
CA ASN A 136 19.23 5.55 4.25
C ASN A 136 20.71 5.33 4.61
N LYS A 137 21.00 4.55 5.66
CA LYS A 137 22.38 4.21 6.04
C LYS A 137 23.15 3.52 4.92
N ILE A 138 22.52 2.60 4.18
CA ILE A 138 23.12 1.95 3.00
C ILE A 138 23.44 2.99 1.92
N LEU A 139 22.50 3.89 1.67
CA LEU A 139 22.67 4.98 0.69
C LEU A 139 23.73 6.01 1.15
N GLY A 140 24.05 6.05 2.44
CA GLY A 140 25.06 6.92 3.04
C GLY A 140 24.49 8.18 3.70
N TYR A 141 23.26 8.11 4.18
CA TYR A 141 22.52 9.17 4.86
C TYR A 141 21.96 8.71 6.20
#